data_AF-A0A286DX16-F1
#
_entry.id   AF-A0A286DX16-F1
#
_cell.length_a   1.000
_cell.length_b   1.000
_cell.length_c   1.000
_cell.angle_alpha   90.00
_cell.angle_beta   90.00
_cell.angle_gamma   90.00
#
_symmetry.space_group_name_H-M   'P 1'
#
loop_
_entity.id
_entity.type
_entity.pdbx_description
1 polymer ?
#
loop_
_entity_poly.entity_id
_entity_poly.type
_entity_poly.pdbx_seq_one_letter_code
_entity_poly.pdbx_strand_id
1 'polypeptide(L)'
;MSDLDITVSEVQELGEKLRLIATEFENAEDAASDYAEQVSHDGLAHELEEFAENWGVHREKLMDGLRTLAEKAIQAAEGYDGIESELAQALQGGN
;
A
#
# COMPACT_ATOMS: atom_id res chain seq x y z
N MET A 1 -23.47 4.34 11.10
CA MET A 1 -22.00 4.45 11.13
C MET A 1 -21.56 3.60 12.31
N SER A 2 -20.77 2.55 12.08
CA SER A 2 -20.03 1.96 13.20
C SER A 2 -19.10 3.04 13.73
N ASP A 3 -19.11 3.24 15.04
CA ASP A 3 -18.16 4.18 15.66
C ASP A 3 -16.76 3.57 15.51
N LEU A 4 -15.88 4.27 14.81
CA LEU A 4 -14.51 3.84 14.56
C LEU A 4 -13.62 4.60 15.56
N ASP A 5 -13.17 3.90 16.59
CA ASP A 5 -12.20 4.45 17.55
C ASP A 5 -10.79 4.11 17.04
N ILE A 6 -10.05 5.14 16.62
CA ILE A 6 -8.70 5.02 16.07
C ILE A 6 -7.87 6.24 16.46
N THR A 7 -6.61 6.02 16.85
CA THR A 7 -5.67 7.08 17.19
C THR A 7 -4.90 7.56 15.96
N VAL A 8 -4.31 8.77 16.05
CA VAL A 8 -3.44 9.32 15.00
C VAL A 8 -2.26 8.39 14.72
N SER A 9 -1.66 7.79 15.77
CA SER A 9 -0.56 6.85 15.61
C SER A 9 -0.97 5.57 14.88
N GLU A 10 -2.20 5.07 15.12
CA GLU A 10 -2.72 3.89 14.42
C GLU A 10 -2.98 4.18 12.94
N VAL A 11 -3.44 5.40 12.61
CA VAL A 11 -3.59 5.85 11.21
C VAL A 11 -2.23 5.97 10.52
N GLN A 12 -1.22 6.51 11.20
CA GLN A 12 0.14 6.59 10.67
C GLN A 12 0.74 5.19 10.44
N GLU A 13 0.63 4.30 11.43
CA GLU A 13 1.11 2.92 11.35
C GLU A 13 0.43 2.14 10.21
N LEU A 14 -0.86 2.36 9.99
CA LEU A 14 -1.58 1.81 8.85
C LEU A 14 -0.93 2.26 7.53
N GLY A 15 -0.62 3.55 7.38
CA GLY A 15 0.06 4.07 6.19
C GLY A 15 1.42 3.42 5.94
N GLU A 16 2.22 3.24 6.99
CA GLU A 16 3.53 2.59 6.90
C GLU A 16 3.41 1.10 6.51
N LYS A 17 2.47 0.37 7.12
CA LYS A 17 2.21 -1.05 6.79
C LYS A 17 1.73 -1.23 5.36
N LEU A 18 0.86 -0.34 4.88
CA LEU A 18 0.37 -0.39 3.50
C LEU A 18 1.50 -0.15 2.49
N ARG A 19 2.44 0.76 2.79
CA ARG A 19 3.66 0.94 1.98
C ARG A 19 4.52 -0.32 1.96
N LEU A 20 4.74 -0.95 3.12
CA LEU A 20 5.49 -2.19 3.20
C LEU A 20 4.87 -3.27 2.32
N ILE A 21 3.56 -3.49 2.43
CA ILE A 21 2.84 -4.49 1.63
C ILE A 21 2.96 -4.18 0.13
N ALA A 22 2.85 -2.91 -0.28
CA ALA A 22 3.01 -2.53 -1.68
C ALA A 22 4.42 -2.89 -2.20
N THR A 23 5.46 -2.65 -1.41
CA THR A 23 6.85 -3.04 -1.75
C THR A 23 7.02 -4.55 -1.86
N GLU A 24 6.40 -5.34 -0.97
CA GLU A 24 6.45 -6.81 -1.04
C GLU A 24 5.79 -7.33 -2.33
N PHE A 25 4.68 -6.73 -2.76
CA PHE A 25 4.08 -7.08 -4.05
C PHE A 25 4.96 -6.66 -5.23
N GLU A 26 5.67 -5.54 -5.15
CA GLU A 26 6.60 -5.08 -6.19
C GLU A 26 7.71 -6.10 -6.46
N ASN A 27 8.23 -6.72 -5.40
CA ASN A 27 9.26 -7.76 -5.50
C ASN A 27 8.75 -9.13 -5.99
N ALA A 28 7.42 -9.35 -6.02
CA ALA A 28 6.82 -10.61 -6.42
C ALA A 28 6.64 -10.78 -7.95
N GLU A 29 7.11 -9.82 -8.76
CA GLU A 29 7.00 -9.85 -10.23
C GLU A 29 7.77 -10.99 -10.87
N ASP A 30 9.00 -11.20 -10.41
CA ASP A 30 10.02 -11.93 -11.18
C ASP A 30 9.75 -13.44 -11.24
N ALA A 31 9.00 -13.99 -10.29
CA ALA A 31 8.87 -15.43 -10.15
C ALA A 31 8.15 -16.11 -11.34
N ALA A 32 7.07 -15.52 -11.87
CA ALA A 32 6.23 -16.21 -12.85
C ALA A 32 6.84 -16.25 -14.26
N SER A 33 7.45 -15.14 -14.69
CA SER A 33 8.14 -15.05 -15.98
C SER A 33 9.32 -16.02 -16.06
N ASP A 34 10.11 -16.11 -14.98
CA ASP A 34 11.29 -16.97 -14.90
C ASP A 34 10.96 -18.47 -15.06
N TYR A 35 9.77 -18.91 -14.64
CA TYR A 35 9.37 -20.31 -14.74
C TYR A 35 8.85 -20.70 -16.13
N ALA A 36 8.28 -19.77 -16.89
CA ALA A 36 7.79 -20.06 -18.24
C ALA A 36 8.93 -20.49 -19.18
N GLU A 37 10.10 -19.87 -19.06
CA GLU A 37 11.30 -20.23 -19.84
C GLU A 37 11.89 -21.58 -19.45
N GLN A 38 11.55 -22.10 -18.26
CA GLN A 38 12.09 -23.36 -17.72
C GLN A 38 11.24 -24.58 -18.09
N VAL A 39 9.99 -24.38 -18.52
CA VAL A 39 9.10 -25.48 -18.87
C VAL A 39 9.32 -25.92 -20.33
N SER A 40 9.57 -27.21 -20.54
CA SER A 40 9.82 -27.77 -21.89
C SER A 40 8.54 -28.12 -22.67
N HIS A 41 7.37 -27.70 -22.20
CA HIS A 41 6.08 -28.01 -22.83
C HIS A 41 5.39 -26.72 -23.27
N ASP A 42 5.29 -26.52 -24.59
CA ASP A 42 4.81 -25.27 -25.19
C ASP A 42 3.44 -24.81 -24.66
N GLY A 43 2.49 -25.75 -24.50
CA GLY A 43 1.17 -25.41 -23.97
C GLY A 43 1.20 -25.00 -22.49
N LEU A 44 2.18 -25.46 -21.72
CA LEU A 44 2.33 -25.05 -20.33
C LEU A 44 3.08 -23.72 -20.23
N ALA A 45 4.07 -23.51 -21.11
CA ALA A 45 4.76 -22.23 -21.23
C ALA A 45 3.77 -21.11 -21.54
N HIS A 46 2.88 -21.33 -22.52
CA HIS A 46 1.86 -20.35 -22.91
C HIS A 46 0.92 -19.97 -21.75
N GLU A 47 0.40 -20.97 -21.01
CA GLU A 47 -0.48 -20.72 -19.86
C GLU A 47 0.24 -19.99 -18.71
N LEU A 48 1.55 -20.26 -18.52
CA LEU A 48 2.38 -19.55 -17.54
C LEU A 48 2.63 -18.10 -17.96
N GLU A 49 2.88 -17.84 -19.25
CA GLU A 49 3.00 -16.49 -19.80
C GLU A 49 1.70 -15.69 -19.64
N GLU A 50 0.55 -16.27 -20.01
CA GLU A 50 -0.75 -15.62 -19.83
C GLU A 50 -1.04 -15.34 -18.36
N PHE A 51 -0.68 -16.26 -17.47
CA PHE A 51 -0.80 -16.03 -16.04
C PHE A 51 0.10 -14.89 -15.57
N ALA A 52 1.38 -14.87 -15.99
CA ALA A 52 2.35 -13.86 -15.59
C ALA A 52 1.92 -12.45 -16.05
N GLU A 53 1.44 -12.30 -17.28
CA GLU A 53 0.92 -11.04 -17.81
C GLU A 53 -0.30 -10.56 -17.00
N ASN A 54 -1.29 -11.43 -16.82
CA ASN A 54 -2.50 -11.08 -16.06
C ASN A 54 -2.17 -10.75 -14.61
N TRP A 55 -1.28 -11.53 -13.96
CA TRP A 55 -0.81 -11.27 -12.61
C TRP A 55 -0.14 -9.89 -12.53
N GLY A 56 0.76 -9.57 -13.46
CA GLY A 56 1.44 -8.28 -13.52
C GLY A 56 0.45 -7.11 -13.52
N VAL A 57 -0.56 -7.14 -14.40
CA VAL A 57 -1.59 -6.10 -14.50
C VAL A 57 -2.42 -5.97 -13.21
N HIS A 58 -2.85 -7.07 -12.60
CA HIS A 58 -3.68 -7.02 -11.40
C HIS A 58 -2.87 -6.59 -10.16
N ARG A 59 -1.61 -7.03 -10.09
CA ARG A 59 -0.67 -6.67 -9.04
C ARG A 59 -0.32 -5.19 -9.09
N GLU A 60 -0.05 -4.63 -10.28
CA GLU A 60 0.18 -3.18 -10.45
C GLU A 60 -1.00 -2.36 -9.91
N LYS A 61 -2.23 -2.71 -10.29
CA LYS A 61 -3.44 -2.06 -9.78
C LYS A 61 -3.59 -2.18 -8.25
N LEU A 62 -3.23 -3.34 -7.68
CA LEU A 62 -3.23 -3.54 -6.24
C LEU A 62 -2.20 -2.63 -5.55
N MET A 63 -0.97 -2.57 -6.07
CA MET A 63 0.09 -1.72 -5.55
C MET A 63 -0.30 -0.23 -5.59
N ASP A 64 -0.88 0.23 -6.69
CA ASP A 64 -1.36 1.61 -6.81
C ASP A 64 -2.45 1.94 -5.79
N GLY A 65 -3.38 1.00 -5.58
CA GLY A 65 -4.41 1.12 -4.55
C GLY A 65 -3.82 1.21 -3.14
N LEU A 66 -2.85 0.35 -2.82
CA LEU A 66 -2.15 0.34 -1.53
C LEU A 66 -1.35 1.62 -1.31
N ARG A 67 -0.61 2.10 -2.31
CA ARG A 67 0.15 3.35 -2.28
C ARG A 67 -0.79 4.54 -2.05
N THR A 68 -1.89 4.61 -2.80
CA THR A 68 -2.91 5.66 -2.66
C THR A 68 -3.52 5.66 -1.25
N LEU A 69 -3.86 4.50 -0.71
CA LEU A 69 -4.43 4.40 0.62
C LEU A 69 -3.41 4.78 1.70
N ALA A 70 -2.15 4.36 1.54
CA ALA A 70 -1.07 4.73 2.44
C ALA A 70 -0.83 6.23 2.47
N GLU A 71 -0.78 6.90 1.32
CA GLU A 71 -0.66 8.35 1.22
C GLU A 71 -1.80 9.07 1.94
N LYS A 72 -3.04 8.59 1.76
CA LYS A 72 -4.21 9.16 2.43
C LYS A 72 -4.15 8.99 3.94
N ALA A 73 -3.71 7.83 4.42
CA ALA A 73 -3.53 7.58 5.85
C ALA A 73 -2.48 8.53 6.45
N ILE A 74 -1.32 8.67 5.80
CA ILE A 74 -0.26 9.58 6.25
C ILE A 74 -0.74 11.03 6.26
N GLN A 75 -1.39 11.49 5.18
CA GLN A 75 -1.93 12.85 5.11
C GLN A 75 -2.99 13.11 6.19
N ALA A 76 -3.83 12.13 6.50
CA ALA A 76 -4.80 12.25 7.57
C ALA A 76 -4.10 12.39 8.94
N ALA A 77 -3.09 11.55 9.21
CA ALA A 77 -2.32 11.62 10.45
C ALA A 77 -1.61 12.98 10.61
N GLU A 78 -0.92 13.45 9.57
CA GLU A 78 -0.27 14.77 9.55
C GLU A 78 -1.28 15.92 9.78
N GLY A 79 -2.47 15.81 9.20
CA GLY A 79 -3.54 16.78 9.40
C GLY A 79 -4.02 16.86 10.85
N TYR A 80 -4.19 15.72 11.51
CA TYR A 80 -4.58 15.68 12.92
C TYR A 80 -3.49 16.25 13.84
N ASP A 81 -2.22 15.88 13.63
CA ASP A 81 -1.09 16.40 14.40
C ASP A 81 -0.92 17.92 14.22
N GLY A 82 -1.15 18.43 13.01
CA GLY A 82 -1.14 19.86 12.73
C GLY A 82 -2.19 20.62 13.53
N ILE A 83 -3.44 20.11 13.53
CA ILE A 83 -4.54 20.70 14.30
C ILE A 83 -4.25 20.67 15.81
N GLU A 84 -3.74 19.55 16.32
CA GLU A 84 -3.38 19.42 17.74
C GLU A 84 -2.28 20.41 18.13
N SER A 85 -1.24 20.56 17.30
CA SER A 85 -0.16 21.53 17.52
C SER A 85 -0.67 22.97 17.56
N GLU A 86 -1.56 23.35 16.64
CA GLU A 86 -2.18 24.68 16.61
C GLU A 86 -3.03 24.95 17.86
N LEU A 87 -3.83 23.96 18.29
CA LEU A 87 -4.63 24.05 19.51
C LEU A 87 -3.76 24.18 20.76
N ALA A 88 -2.71 23.37 20.88
CA ALA A 88 -1.78 23.43 21.99
C ALA A 88 -1.07 24.80 22.07
N GLN A 89 -0.64 25.35 20.94
CA GLN A 89 -0.06 26.69 20.87
C GLN A 89 -1.05 27.78 21.28
N ALA A 90 -2.30 27.70 20.81
CA ALA A 90 -3.34 28.66 21.17
C ALA A 90 -3.63 28.64 22.68
N LEU A 91 -3.62 27.47 23.31
CA LEU A 91 -3.82 27.31 24.75
C LEU A 91 -2.61 27.80 25.57
N GLN A 92 -1.38 27.58 25.10
CA GLN A 92 -0.15 28.02 25.79
C GLN A 92 0.13 29.52 25.62
N GLY A 93 -0.25 30.11 24.47
CA GLY A 93 -0.12 31.54 24.17
C GLY A 93 -1.24 32.41 24.74
N GLY A 94 -2.27 31.81 25.35
CA GLY A 94 -3.43 32.49 25.94
C GLY A 94 -3.24 32.96 27.40
N ASN A 95 -2.00 33.21 27.84
CA ASN A 95 -1.70 33.82 29.15
C ASN A 95 -1.45 35.32 29.05
#